data_AF-X1P3W1-F1
#
_entry.id   AF-X1P3W1-F1
#
_cell.length_a   1.000
_cell.length_b   1.000
_cell.length_c   1.000
_cell.angle_alpha   90.00
_cell.angle_beta   90.00
_cell.angle_gamma   90.00
#
_symmetry.space_group_name_H-M   'P 1'
#
loop_
_entity.id
_entity.type
_entity.pdbx_description
1 polymer ?
#
loop_
_entity_poly.entity_id
_entity_poly.type
_entity_poly.pdbx_seq_one_letter_code
_entity_poly.pdbx_strand_id
1 'polypeptide(L)' 'MDKNSERRKEQRLRYHWPIWFAEDFNETLSQGQMVDVCSAGAAFTCHADENCPYPGQHLTARFSVPCFSPDESFDMANF' A
#
# COMPACT_ATOMS: atom_id res chain seq x y z
N MET A 1 16.61 28.75 7.61
CA MET A 1 15.31 28.06 7.63
C MET A 1 15.51 26.71 6.97
N ASP A 2 15.76 25.67 7.76
CA ASP A 2 16.00 24.32 7.25
C ASP A 2 14.66 23.59 7.13
N LYS A 3 13.93 23.88 6.05
CA LYS A 3 12.70 23.18 5.69
C LYS A 3 13.06 22.16 4.63
N ASN A 4 13.31 20.92 5.06
CA ASN A 4 13.27 19.65 4.31
C ASN A 4 14.50 18.76 4.55
N SER A 5 14.73 18.37 5.80
CA SER A 5 15.47 17.13 6.08
C SER A 5 14.57 15.92 5.76
N GLU A 6 14.16 15.79 4.50
CA GLU A 6 13.49 14.61 3.97
C GLU A 6 14.47 13.43 4.05
N ARG A 7 14.05 12.35 4.71
CA ARG A 7 14.87 11.15 4.93
C ARG A 7 14.50 10.01 3.98
N ARG A 8 13.37 10.12 3.29
CA ARG A 8 12.92 9.13 2.31
C ARG A 8 13.87 9.12 1.12
N LYS A 9 14.27 7.92 0.71
CA LYS A 9 15.16 7.70 -0.44
C LYS A 9 14.44 7.86 -1.79
N GLU A 10 13.11 7.82 -1.79
CA GLU A 10 12.27 7.88 -2.98
C GLU A 10 10.96 8.63 -2.71
N GLN A 11 10.35 9.13 -3.77
CA GLN A 11 8.98 9.65 -3.71
C GLN A 11 7.98 8.49 -3.65
N ARG A 12 6.83 8.73 -3.04
CA ARG A 12 5.75 7.75 -2.93
C ARG A 12 4.58 8.17 -3.83
N LEU A 13 4.05 7.22 -4.58
CA LEU A 13 2.86 7.38 -5.39
C LEU A 13 1.64 7.39 -4.48
N ARG A 14 0.89 8.50 -4.47
CA ARG A 14 -0.34 8.65 -3.69
C ARG A 14 -1.55 8.27 -4.54
N TYR A 15 -2.31 7.28 -4.10
CA TYR A 15 -3.52 6.84 -4.77
C TYR A 15 -4.42 6.09 -3.79
N HIS A 16 -5.74 6.27 -3.93
CA HIS A 16 -6.72 5.79 -2.97
C HIS A 16 -7.44 4.57 -3.52
N TRP A 17 -6.76 3.42 -3.48
CA TRP A 17 -7.29 2.13 -3.92
C TRP A 17 -7.43 1.15 -2.76
N PRO A 18 -8.34 0.18 -2.84
CA PRO A 18 -8.44 -0.88 -1.84
C PRO A 18 -7.13 -1.67 -1.74
N ILE A 19 -6.79 -2.06 -0.53
CA ILE A 19 -5.76 -3.05 -0.23
C ILE A 19 -6.38 -4.16 0.60
N TRP A 20 -6.03 -5.40 0.31
CA TRP A 20 -6.44 -6.56 1.09
C TRP A 20 -5.24 -7.12 1.82
N PHE A 21 -5.39 -7.49 3.08
CA PHE A 21 -4.28 -8.01 3.89
C PHE A 21 -4.74 -9.11 4.85
N ALA A 22 -3.82 -10.02 5.16
CA ALA A 22 -3.95 -11.07 6.16
C ALA A 22 -2.55 -11.57 6.56
N GLU A 23 -2.43 -12.42 7.59
CA GLU A 23 -1.17 -13.11 7.86
C GLU A 23 -0.82 -14.10 6.73
N ASP A 24 -1.84 -14.84 6.24
CA ASP A 24 -1.74 -15.78 5.13
C ASP A 24 -2.92 -15.60 4.14
N PHE A 25 -2.70 -15.88 2.85
CA PHE A 25 -3.72 -15.85 1.80
C PHE A 25 -4.81 -16.91 1.96
N ASN A 26 -4.61 -17.89 2.83
CA ASN A 26 -5.60 -18.91 3.14
C ASN A 26 -6.70 -18.41 4.11
N GLU A 27 -6.51 -17.23 4.71
CA GLU A 27 -7.43 -16.66 5.68
C GLU A 27 -8.40 -15.65 5.06
N THR A 28 -9.34 -15.18 5.89
CA THR A 28 -10.27 -14.11 5.48
C THR A 28 -9.47 -12.82 5.34
N LEU A 29 -9.43 -12.28 4.12
CA LEU A 29 -8.75 -11.03 3.84
C LEU A 29 -9.48 -9.84 4.48
N SER A 30 -8.75 -9.07 5.27
CA SER A 30 -9.22 -7.77 5.77
C SER A 30 -9.01 -6.70 4.71
N GLN A 31 -9.94 -5.75 4.63
CA GLN A 31 -9.86 -4.65 3.67
C GLN A 31 -9.34 -3.38 4.36
N GLY A 32 -8.40 -2.72 3.71
CA GLY A 32 -7.93 -1.38 4.02
C GLY A 32 -7.98 -0.46 2.81
N GLN A 33 -7.45 0.75 2.99
CA GLN A 33 -7.38 1.78 1.97
C GLN A 33 -5.95 2.28 1.81
N MET A 34 -5.39 2.11 0.62
CA MET A 34 -4.06 2.62 0.27
C MET A 34 -3.99 4.14 0.42
N VAL A 35 -2.89 4.61 0.98
CA VAL A 35 -2.55 6.03 1.11
C VAL A 35 -1.42 6.38 0.13
N ASP A 36 -0.34 5.60 0.19
CA ASP A 36 0.77 5.72 -0.75
C ASP A 36 1.61 4.43 -0.86
N VAL A 37 2.29 4.27 -1.99
CA VAL A 37 3.19 3.14 -2.26
C VAL A 37 4.50 3.63 -2.85
N CYS A 38 5.57 2.91 -2.55
CA CYS A 38 6.86 3.04 -3.20
C CYS A 38 7.53 1.67 -3.30
N SER A 39 8.70 1.59 -3.93
CA SER A 39 9.36 0.30 -4.16
C SER A 39 9.74 -0.42 -2.85
N ALA A 40 10.00 0.34 -1.79
CA ALA A 40 10.37 -0.18 -0.48
C ALA A 40 9.19 -0.40 0.50
N GLY A 41 7.96 0.00 0.16
CA GLY A 41 6.82 -0.25 1.03
C GLY A 41 5.57 0.58 0.75
N ALA A 42 4.47 0.17 1.38
CA ALA A 42 3.15 0.80 1.30
C ALA A 42 2.73 1.41 2.63
N ALA A 43 1.83 2.40 2.58
CA ALA A 43 1.08 2.87 3.73
C ALA A 43 -0.41 2.78 3.40
N PHE A 44 -1.19 2.27 4.34
CA PHE A 44 -2.62 2.13 4.21
C PHE A 44 -3.31 2.38 5.55
N THR A 45 -4.61 2.63 5.49
CA THR A 45 -5.48 2.69 6.67
C THR A 45 -6.32 1.42 6.73
N CYS A 46 -6.63 0.97 7.94
CA CYS A 46 -7.51 -0.17 8.19
C CYS A 46 -8.39 0.14 9.41
N HIS A 47 -9.40 -0.71 9.63
CA HIS A 47 -10.24 -0.61 10.81
C HIS A 47 -9.47 -1.08 12.05
N ALA A 48 -9.70 -0.40 13.18
CA ALA A 48 -9.15 -0.79 14.47
C ALA A 48 -10.02 -1.88 15.12
N ASP A 49 -10.09 -3.04 14.48
CA ASP A 49 -10.82 -4.23 14.94
C ASP A 49 -9.86 -5.38 15.29
N GLU A 50 -10.39 -6.60 15.47
CA GLU A 50 -9.62 -7.80 15.83
C GLU A 50 -8.55 -8.17 14.78
N ASN A 51 -8.71 -7.72 13.53
CA ASN A 51 -7.76 -7.96 12.45
C ASN A 51 -6.77 -6.80 12.26
N CYS A 52 -6.79 -5.79 13.13
CA CYS A 52 -5.86 -4.66 13.05
C CYS A 52 -4.42 -5.13 13.27
N PRO A 53 -3.50 -4.87 12.31
CA PRO A 53 -2.14 -5.33 12.46
C PRO A 53 -1.37 -4.63 13.57
N TYR A 54 -0.35 -5.31 14.10
CA TYR A 54 0.55 -4.77 15.12
C TYR A 54 1.99 -4.56 14.59
N PRO A 55 2.79 -3.65 15.20
CA PRO A 55 4.15 -3.41 14.76
C PRO A 55 5.02 -4.67 14.80
N GLY A 56 5.69 -4.97 13.68
CA GLY A 56 6.55 -6.14 13.53
C GLY A 56 5.85 -7.43 13.07
N GLN A 57 4.53 -7.42 12.94
CA GLN A 57 3.77 -8.52 12.35
C GLN A 57 4.13 -8.69 10.87
N HIS A 58 4.26 -9.94 10.43
CA HIS A 58 4.38 -10.24 9.02
C HIS A 58 2.99 -10.32 8.41
N LEU A 59 2.76 -9.54 7.35
CA LEU A 59 1.50 -9.53 6.64
C LEU A 59 1.77 -9.81 5.17
N THR A 60 0.81 -10.50 4.59
CA THR A 60 0.66 -10.62 3.17
C THR A 60 -0.40 -9.64 2.71
N ALA A 61 -0.06 -8.79 1.73
CA ALA A 61 -0.98 -7.77 1.21
C ALA A 61 -1.11 -7.87 -0.31
N ARG A 62 -2.33 -7.62 -0.79
CA ARG A 62 -2.72 -7.62 -2.20
C ARG A 62 -3.29 -6.27 -2.58
N PHE A 63 -2.76 -5.66 -3.63
CA PHE A 63 -3.22 -4.36 -4.12
C PHE A 63 -2.90 -4.19 -5.60
N SER A 64 -3.59 -3.26 -6.24
CA SER A 64 -3.28 -2.85 -7.61
C SER A 64 -2.46 -1.56 -7.59
N VAL A 65 -1.55 -1.39 -8.55
CA VAL A 65 -0.82 -0.13 -8.79
C VAL A 65 -1.15 0.34 -10.20
N PRO A 66 -1.42 1.64 -10.42
CA PRO A 66 -1.60 2.14 -11.78
C PRO A 66 -0.30 1.98 -12.57
N CYS A 67 -0.37 1.24 -13.67
CA CYS A 67 0.69 1.17 -14.67
C CYS A 67 0.50 2.34 -15.64
N PHE A 68 1.55 3.15 -15.76
CA PHE A 68 1.63 4.15 -16.83
C PHE A 68 2.26 3.48 -18.04
N SER A 69 1.43 3.11 -19.01
CA SER A 69 1.92 2.68 -20.33
C SER A 69 2.23 3.93 -21.19
N PRO A 70 3.25 3.88 -22.08
CA PRO A 70 3.65 5.01 -22.91
C PRO A 70 2.54 5.58 -23.83
N ASP A 71 1.50 4.79 -24.05
CA ASP A 71 0.29 5.06 -24.82
C ASP A 71 -0.82 5.77 -24.03
N GLU A 72 -0.54 6.28 -22.82
CA GLU A 72 -1.48 6.98 -21.94
C GLU A 72 -2.72 6.15 -21.54
N SER A 73 -2.66 4.83 -21.68
CA SER A 73 -3.67 3.91 -21.18
C SER A 73 -3.43 3.65 -19.69
N PHE A 74 -4.47 3.84 -18.87
CA PHE A 74 -4.46 3.50 -17.44
C PHE A 74 -4.72 2.01 -17.29
N ASP A 75 -3.69 1.18 -17.44
CA ASP A 75 -3.78 -0.22 -17.07
C ASP A 75 -3.44 -0.41 -15.59
N MET A 76 -4.12 -1.33 -14.91
CA MET A 76 -3.86 -1.63 -13.50
C MET A 76 -3.10 -2.95 -13.39
N ALA A 77 -1.90 -2.90 -12.82
CA ALA A 77 -1.17 -4.11 -12.46
C ALA A 77 -1.58 -4.56 -11.07
N ASN A 78 -1.85 -5.86 -10.90
CA ASN A 78 -2.18 -6.48 -9.62
C ASN A 78 -0.93 -7.16 -9.04
N PHE A 79 -0.67 -6.96 -7.75
CA PHE A 79 0.44 -7.54 -7.01
C PHE A 79 -0.06 -8.27 -5.76
#